data_AF-A0A3R9JWX0-F1
#
_entry.id   AF-A0A3R9JWX0-F1
#
_cell.length_a   1.000
_cell.length_b   1.000
_cell.length_c   1.000
_cell.angle_alpha   90.00
_cell.angle_beta   90.00
_cell.angle_gamma   90.00
#
_symmetry.space_group_name_H-M   'P 1'
#
loop_
_entity.id
_entity.type
_entity.pdbx_description
1 polymer ?
#
loop_
_entity_poly.entity_id
_entity_poly.type
_entity_poly.pdbx_seq_one_letter_code
_entity_poly.pdbx_strand_id
1 'polypeptide(L)'
;MGLLTLIISIFIFSIVTLATIIVLWLKTKQLYAPDIIRLTGAIICLISSGILLMFKDKFEPTYNNLTVTIGHYTGISLNITILCLLGFFLLLALFKANRL
;
A
#
# COMPACT_ATOMS: atom_id res chain seq x y z
N MET A 1 -2.83 18.41 -0.55
CA MET A 1 -3.61 18.03 0.66
C MET A 1 -4.25 16.64 0.62
N GLY A 2 -4.21 15.85 -0.47
CA GLY A 2 -4.81 14.51 -0.47
C GLY A 2 -3.85 13.39 -0.06
N LEU A 3 -2.61 13.43 -0.56
CA LEU A 3 -1.68 12.30 -0.49
C LEU A 3 -1.07 12.11 0.92
N LEU A 4 -0.70 13.21 1.58
CA LEU A 4 -0.21 13.18 2.97
C LEU A 4 -1.24 12.57 3.93
N THR A 5 -2.49 13.01 3.82
CA THR A 5 -3.63 12.54 4.65
C THR A 5 -3.91 11.08 4.41
N LEU A 6 -3.82 10.63 3.15
CA LEU A 6 -3.94 9.22 2.79
C LEU A 6 -2.81 8.39 3.41
N ILE A 7 -1.55 8.85 3.35
CA ILE A 7 -0.42 8.16 3.99
C ILE A 7 -0.63 8.06 5.51
N ILE A 8 -1.04 9.16 6.17
CA ILE A 8 -1.32 9.18 7.61
C ILE A 8 -2.46 8.21 7.96
N SER A 9 -3.53 8.17 7.15
CA SER A 9 -4.64 7.25 7.37
C SER A 9 -4.20 5.78 7.28
N ILE A 10 -3.35 5.44 6.31
CA ILE A 10 -2.79 4.09 6.15
C ILE A 10 -1.87 3.71 7.32
N PHE A 11 -1.08 4.66 7.80
CA PHE A 11 -0.21 4.49 8.95
C PHE A 11 -1.02 4.18 10.22
N ILE A 12 -2.05 4.97 10.50
CA ILE A 12 -2.95 4.76 11.65
C ILE A 12 -3.68 3.42 11.54
N PHE A 13 -4.21 3.10 10.34
CA PHE A 13 -4.89 1.82 10.10
C PHE A 13 -3.98 0.62 10.40
N SER A 14 -2.70 0.69 10.02
CA SER A 14 -1.75 -0.40 10.30
C SER A 14 -1.49 -0.57 11.79
N ILE A 15 -1.40 0.53 12.55
CA ILE A 15 -1.24 0.49 14.02
C ILE A 15 -2.46 -0.15 14.67
N VAL A 16 -3.67 0.26 14.27
CA VAL A 16 -4.92 -0.28 14.80
C VAL A 16 -5.04 -1.78 14.50
N THR A 17 -4.65 -2.20 13.29
CA THR A 17 -4.66 -3.61 12.87
C THR A 17 -3.67 -4.44 13.70
N LEU A 18 -2.46 -3.93 13.95
CA LEU A 18 -1.48 -4.56 14.84
C LEU A 18 -2.03 -4.70 16.27
N ALA A 19 -2.58 -3.62 16.82
CA ALA A 19 -3.14 -3.61 18.17
C ALA A 19 -4.29 -4.63 18.31
N THR A 20 -5.19 -4.70 17.33
CA THR A 20 -6.30 -5.66 17.34
C THR A 20 -5.82 -7.10 17.26
N ILE A 21 -4.82 -7.42 16.43
CA ILE A 21 -4.25 -8.77 16.37
C ILE A 21 -3.55 -9.14 17.69
N ILE A 22 -2.82 -8.20 18.31
CA ILE A 22 -2.18 -8.42 19.62
C ILE A 22 -3.22 -8.68 20.72
N VAL A 23 -4.29 -7.87 20.76
CA VAL A 23 -5.39 -8.06 21.73
C VAL A 23 -6.10 -9.39 21.50
N LEU A 24 -6.33 -9.77 20.24
CA LEU A 24 -6.92 -11.06 19.89
C LEU A 24 -6.02 -12.20 20.39
N TRP A 25 -4.72 -12.12 20.11
CA TRP A 25 -3.73 -13.11 20.55
C TRP A 25 -3.67 -13.23 22.08
N LEU A 26 -3.72 -12.11 22.81
CA LEU A 26 -3.76 -12.13 24.28
C LEU A 26 -5.02 -12.83 24.81
N LYS A 27 -6.15 -12.69 24.12
CA LYS A 27 -7.43 -13.30 24.52
C LYS A 27 -7.53 -14.79 24.16
N THR A 28 -7.12 -15.18 22.96
CA THR A 28 -7.28 -16.56 22.46
C THR A 28 -6.05 -17.43 22.69
N LYS A 29 -4.88 -16.83 22.98
CA LYS A 29 -3.55 -17.48 23.00
C LYS A 29 -3.19 -18.26 21.73
N GLN A 30 -3.94 -18.04 20.64
CA GLN A 30 -3.77 -18.72 19.36
C GLN A 30 -3.79 -17.68 18.24
N LEU A 31 -2.86 -17.84 17.29
CA LEU A 31 -2.81 -17.08 16.04
C LEU A 31 -3.18 -18.03 14.91
N TYR A 32 -4.26 -17.74 14.20
CA TYR A 32 -4.63 -18.52 13.03
C TYR A 32 -3.82 -18.04 11.81
N ALA A 33 -3.65 -18.93 10.82
CA ALA A 33 -3.00 -18.60 9.54
C ALA A 33 -3.48 -17.26 8.90
N PRO A 34 -4.79 -16.94 8.84
CA PRO A 34 -5.25 -15.64 8.35
C PRO A 34 -4.74 -14.45 9.17
N ASP A 35 -4.58 -14.59 10.49
CA ASP A 35 -4.09 -13.50 11.35
C ASP A 35 -2.60 -13.22 11.09
N ILE A 36 -1.81 -14.26 10.82
CA ILE A 36 -0.39 -14.14 10.45
C ILE A 36 -0.22 -13.41 9.11
N ILE A 37 -1.08 -13.71 8.12
CA ILE A 37 -1.08 -13.03 6.82
C ILE A 37 -1.44 -11.56 7.00
N ARG A 38 -2.48 -11.26 7.79
CA ARG A 38 -2.89 -9.88 8.10
C ARG A 38 -1.82 -9.11 8.87
N LEU A 39 -1.14 -9.76 9.81
CA LEU A 39 -0.03 -9.18 10.56
C LEU A 39 1.13 -8.80 9.65
N THR A 40 1.52 -9.72 8.77
CA THR A 40 2.57 -9.48 7.77
C THR A 40 2.21 -8.28 6.89
N GLY A 41 0.97 -8.24 6.40
CA GLY A 41 0.45 -7.11 5.62
C GLY A 41 0.49 -5.78 6.39
N ALA A 42 0.04 -5.77 7.65
CA ALA A 42 0.03 -4.58 8.49
C ALA A 42 1.44 -4.07 8.78
N ILE A 43 2.43 -4.95 9.02
CA ILE A 43 3.83 -4.57 9.23
C ILE A 43 4.42 -3.94 7.96
N ILE A 44 4.22 -4.57 6.79
CA ILE A 44 4.69 -4.02 5.50
C ILE A 44 4.08 -2.65 5.27
N CYS A 45 2.79 -2.51 5.53
CA CYS A 45 2.04 -1.27 5.34
C CYS A 45 2.52 -0.16 6.29
N LEU A 46 2.83 -0.49 7.55
CA LEU A 46 3.38 0.43 8.55
C LEU A 46 4.78 0.91 8.18
N ILE A 47 5.67 0.00 7.77
CA ILE A 47 7.03 0.36 7.34
C ILE A 47 6.97 1.23 6.08
N SER A 48 6.18 0.83 5.09
CA SER A 48 6.06 1.56 3.82
C SER A 48 5.49 2.98 4.03
N SER A 49 4.43 3.10 4.82
CA SER A 49 3.86 4.41 5.15
C SER A 49 4.79 5.25 6.04
N GLY A 50 5.54 4.63 6.95
CA GLY A 50 6.56 5.31 7.75
C GLY A 50 7.69 5.90 6.91
N ILE A 51 8.20 5.15 5.93
CA ILE A 51 9.19 5.64 4.95
C ILE A 51 8.61 6.81 4.15
N LEU A 52 7.38 6.66 3.64
CA LEU A 52 6.69 7.72 2.90
C LEU A 52 6.51 9.01 3.73
N LEU A 53 6.21 8.89 5.03
CA LEU A 53 6.12 10.04 5.94
C LEU A 53 7.48 10.70 6.20
N MET A 54 8.52 9.90 6.40
CA MET A 54 9.88 10.40 6.66
C MET A 54 10.44 11.15 5.44
N PHE A 55 10.10 10.70 4.23
CA PHE A 55 10.53 11.31 2.99
C PHE A 55 9.48 12.24 2.37
N LYS A 56 8.42 12.62 3.09
CA LYS A 56 7.28 13.37 2.52
C LYS A 56 7.70 14.60 1.70
N ASP A 57 8.69 15.35 2.20
CA ASP A 57 9.12 16.61 1.59
C ASP A 57 9.99 16.39 0.35
N LYS A 58 10.56 15.19 0.20
CA LYS A 58 11.31 14.76 -0.99
C LYS A 58 10.44 13.94 -1.95
N PHE A 59 9.38 13.30 -1.46
CA PHE A 59 8.57 12.39 -2.25
C PHE A 59 7.80 13.11 -3.34
N GLU A 60 7.12 14.21 -3.01
CA GLU A 60 6.34 15.00 -3.98
C GLU A 60 7.21 15.57 -5.13
N PRO A 61 8.37 16.22 -4.88
CA PRO A 61 9.23 16.67 -5.97
C PRO A 61 9.85 15.52 -6.76
N THR A 62 10.25 14.41 -6.10
CA THR A 62 10.76 13.23 -6.81
C THR A 62 9.70 12.59 -7.70
N TYR A 63 8.46 12.48 -7.22
CA TYR A 63 7.33 11.95 -7.96
C TYR A 63 6.99 12.82 -9.18
N ASN A 64 6.98 14.15 -9.00
CA ASN A 64 6.75 15.08 -10.10
C ASN A 64 7.87 14.99 -11.15
N ASN A 65 9.12 14.96 -10.73
CA ASN A 65 10.27 14.80 -11.64
C ASN A 65 10.23 13.47 -12.39
N LEU A 66 9.89 12.38 -11.70
CA LEU A 66 9.72 11.07 -12.34
C LEU A 66 8.56 11.08 -13.35
N THR A 67 7.45 11.71 -13.00
CA THR A 67 6.29 11.84 -13.90
C THR A 67 6.65 12.63 -15.15
N VAL A 68 7.38 13.73 -15.02
CA VAL A 68 7.87 14.53 -16.15
C VAL A 68 8.85 13.73 -17.00
N THR A 69 9.77 12.99 -16.36
CA THR A 69 10.76 12.16 -17.06
C THR A 69 10.07 11.07 -17.87
N ILE A 70 9.19 10.29 -17.25
CA ILE A 70 8.44 9.23 -17.94
C ILE A 70 7.55 9.82 -19.03
N GLY A 71 6.87 10.95 -18.77
CA GLY A 71 6.07 11.65 -19.78
C GLY A 71 6.89 12.09 -20.99
N HIS A 72 8.11 12.58 -20.77
CA HIS A 72 9.02 12.97 -21.84
C HIS A 72 9.47 11.77 -22.70
N TYR A 73 9.78 10.62 -22.07
CA TYR A 73 10.27 9.45 -22.80
C TYR A 73 9.17 8.60 -23.44
N THR A 74 8.00 8.51 -22.82
CA THR A 74 6.92 7.60 -23.24
C THR A 74 5.74 8.32 -23.88
N GLY A 75 5.67 9.66 -23.76
CA GLY A 75 4.50 10.45 -24.17
C GLY A 75 3.26 10.22 -23.27
N ILE A 76 3.38 9.39 -22.24
CA ILE A 76 2.27 8.94 -21.39
C ILE A 76 2.54 9.37 -19.94
N SER A 77 1.51 9.91 -19.27
CA SER A 77 1.59 10.25 -17.86
C SER A 77 1.79 9.00 -17.00
N LEU A 78 2.67 9.10 -16.02
CA LEU A 78 2.94 8.06 -15.01
C LEU A 78 1.65 7.57 -14.33
N ASN A 79 0.66 8.45 -14.15
CA ASN A 79 -0.66 8.08 -13.60
C ASN A 79 -1.40 7.08 -14.48
N ILE A 80 -1.37 7.27 -15.79
CA ILE A 80 -2.01 6.37 -16.75
C ILE A 80 -1.30 5.02 -16.74
N THR A 81 0.04 5.02 -16.65
CA THR A 81 0.83 3.79 -16.54
C THR A 81 0.49 3.00 -15.28
N ILE A 82 0.40 3.67 -14.12
CA ILE A 82 -0.01 3.04 -12.85
C ILE A 82 -1.43 2.47 -12.98
N LEU A 83 -2.36 3.22 -13.57
CA LEU A 83 -3.76 2.79 -13.72
C LEU A 83 -3.87 1.55 -14.61
N CYS A 84 -3.14 1.50 -15.72
CA CYS A 84 -3.09 0.32 -16.60
C CYS A 84 -2.50 -0.90 -15.89
N LEU A 85 -1.42 -0.72 -15.11
CA LEU A 85 -0.82 -1.77 -14.29
C LEU A 85 -1.82 -2.30 -13.25
N LEU A 86 -2.50 -1.39 -12.54
CA LEU A 86 -3.49 -1.76 -11.53
C LEU A 86 -4.64 -2.56 -12.15
N GLY A 87 -5.17 -2.09 -13.29
CA GLY A 87 -6.19 -2.80 -14.05
C GLY A 87 -5.76 -4.19 -14.52
N PHE A 88 -4.51 -4.32 -14.97
CA PHE A 88 -3.94 -5.61 -15.39
C PHE A 88 -3.85 -6.61 -14.22
N PHE A 89 -3.36 -6.18 -13.05
CA PHE A 89 -3.34 -7.03 -11.86
C PHE A 89 -4.75 -7.44 -11.40
N LEU A 90 -5.72 -6.52 -11.51
CA LEU A 90 -7.11 -6.79 -11.17
C LEU A 90 -7.73 -7.83 -12.10
N LEU A 91 -7.45 -7.73 -13.40
CA LEU A 91 -7.81 -8.74 -14.40
C LEU A 91 -7.20 -10.11 -14.06
N LEU A 92 -5.90 -10.17 -13.75
CA LEU A 92 -5.25 -11.42 -13.35
C LEU A 92 -5.87 -12.02 -12.08
N ALA A 93 -6.20 -11.18 -11.10
CA ALA A 93 -6.86 -11.62 -9.87
C ALA A 93 -8.24 -12.20 -10.14
N LEU A 94 -9.05 -11.55 -11.00
CA LEU A 94 -10.36 -12.05 -11.42
C LEU A 94 -10.24 -13.38 -12.18
N PHE A 95 -9.29 -13.49 -13.13
CA PHE A 95 -9.03 -14.75 -13.82
C PHE A 95 -8.63 -15.88 -12.88
N LYS A 96 -7.81 -15.59 -11.86
CA LYS A 96 -7.44 -16.56 -10.84
C LYS A 96 -8.62 -16.95 -9.95
N ALA A 97 -9.48 -16.00 -9.60
CA ALA A 97 -10.67 -16.25 -8.78
C ALA A 97 -11.73 -17.09 -9.53
N ASN A 98 -11.90 -16.88 -10.84
CA ASN A 98 -12.84 -17.64 -11.67
C ASN A 98 -12.33 -19.04 -12.08
N ARG A 99 -11.05 -19.34 -11.85
CA ARG A 99 -10.42 -20.64 -12.15
C ARG A 99 -10.38 -21.57 -10.93
N LEU A 100 -11.00 -21.15 -9.82
CA LEU A 100 -11.28 -21.90 -8.60
C LEU A 100 -12.76 -22.28 -8.57
#